data_AF-A0A1B7MNA5-F1
#
_entry.id   AF-A0A1B7MNA5-F1
#
_cell.length_a   1.000
_cell.length_b   1.000
_cell.length_c   1.000
_cell.angle_alpha   90.00
_cell.angle_beta   90.00
_cell.angle_gamma   90.00
#
_symmetry.space_group_name_H-M   'P 1'
#
loop_
_entity.id
_entity.type
_entity.pdbx_description
1 polymer ?
#
loop_
_entity_poly.entity_id
_entity_poly.type
_entity_poly.pdbx_seq_one_letter_code
_entity_poly.pdbx_strand_id
1 'polypeptide(L)'
;MALSTHTTPSGFLLPSIHSAPPFFTYAEQPNPNTQAHLTEQWIRLILTYARHRRLFILRVEDAEVPGGDWDEILRNEGINRQVPSSYISSLMAAMAAKNVAVYEPPKQTQWADVLHSWATATGQLNTILTFYEISDPPIPSPLSDIPIPLLRRAITILMRSNRAQIIGVADGEGVRFFAATK
;
A
#
# COMPACT_ATOMS: atom_id res chain seq x y z
N MET A 1 -20.48 26.81 15.12
CA MET A 1 -20.45 25.70 14.13
C MET A 1 -20.52 24.40 14.91
N ALA A 2 -21.59 23.64 14.77
CA ALA A 2 -21.81 22.42 15.55
C ALA A 2 -21.02 21.25 14.93
N LEU A 3 -20.20 20.59 15.74
CA LEU A 3 -19.51 19.36 15.36
C LEU A 3 -20.54 18.22 15.40
N SER A 4 -21.09 17.86 14.25
CA SER A 4 -22.09 16.79 14.14
C SER A 4 -21.46 15.52 13.59
N THR A 5 -21.73 14.38 14.24
CA THR A 5 -21.43 13.04 13.70
C THR A 5 -22.35 12.77 12.51
N HIS A 6 -21.78 12.28 11.41
CA HIS A 6 -22.56 11.94 10.21
C HIS A 6 -22.53 10.44 9.98
N THR A 7 -23.67 9.84 9.61
CA THR A 7 -23.72 8.43 9.19
C THR A 7 -23.64 8.40 7.67
N THR A 8 -22.64 7.72 7.12
CA THR A 8 -22.51 7.57 5.67
C THR A 8 -23.59 6.63 5.11
N PRO A 9 -23.84 6.63 3.79
CA PRO A 9 -24.74 5.66 3.15
C PRO A 9 -24.35 4.20 3.41
N SER A 10 -23.07 3.95 3.75
CA SER A 10 -22.53 2.64 4.10
C SER A 10 -22.75 2.22 5.54
N GLY A 11 -23.37 3.07 6.37
CA GLY A 11 -23.61 2.80 7.78
C GLY A 11 -22.41 3.11 8.69
N PHE A 12 -21.35 3.73 8.17
CA PHE A 12 -20.21 4.13 8.99
C PHE A 12 -20.49 5.45 9.72
N LEU A 13 -20.21 5.49 11.02
CA LEU A 13 -20.30 6.70 11.83
C LEU A 13 -19.01 7.51 11.70
N LEU A 14 -19.08 8.60 10.93
CA LEU A 14 -18.02 9.57 10.83
C LEU A 14 -17.90 10.35 12.15
N PRO A 15 -16.68 10.56 12.66
CA PRO A 15 -16.46 11.34 13.86
C PRO A 15 -16.84 12.80 13.60
N SER A 16 -17.26 13.50 14.65
CA SER A 16 -17.76 14.88 14.57
C SER A 16 -16.75 15.89 14.00
N ILE A 17 -15.45 15.56 14.04
CA ILE A 17 -14.34 16.31 13.44
C ILE A 17 -14.36 16.30 11.91
N HIS A 18 -14.97 15.29 11.28
CA HIS A 18 -15.15 15.24 9.83
C HIS A 18 -16.11 16.33 9.34
N SER A 19 -16.95 16.87 10.22
CA SER A 19 -17.82 18.01 9.94
C SER A 19 -17.16 19.37 10.21
N ALA A 20 -15.86 19.41 10.51
CA ALA A 20 -15.14 20.65 10.76
C ALA A 20 -14.43 21.13 9.47
N PRO A 21 -14.73 22.33 8.93
CA PRO A 21 -14.04 22.86 7.75
C PRO A 21 -12.50 22.91 7.89
N PRO A 22 -11.91 23.26 9.06
CA PRO A 22 -10.45 23.26 9.24
C PRO A 22 -9.79 21.89 9.09
N PHE A 23 -10.54 20.80 9.17
CA PHE A 23 -10.03 19.44 9.06
C PHE A 23 -9.55 19.10 7.64
N PHE A 24 -10.17 19.70 6.62
CA PHE A 24 -9.81 19.54 5.20
C PHE A 24 -8.81 20.60 4.72
N THR A 25 -8.69 21.72 5.42
CA THR A 25 -7.78 22.82 5.07
C THR A 25 -6.44 22.72 5.80
N TYR A 26 -5.81 21.54 5.71
CA TYR A 26 -4.52 21.24 6.35
C TYR A 26 -3.41 22.24 5.97
N ALA A 27 -3.38 22.68 4.70
CA ALA A 27 -2.36 23.59 4.18
C ALA A 27 -2.41 25.01 4.78
N GLU A 28 -3.51 25.41 5.42
CA GLU A 28 -3.68 26.75 5.99
C GLU A 28 -3.40 26.80 7.50
N GLN A 29 -3.11 25.67 8.16
CA GLN A 29 -2.84 25.65 9.60
C GLN A 29 -1.37 26.06 9.86
N PRO A 30 -1.10 27.22 10.51
CA PRO A 30 0.28 27.70 10.70
C PRO A 30 1.05 26.95 11.81
N ASN A 31 0.36 26.20 12.66
CA ASN A 31 0.96 25.56 13.83
C ASN A 31 1.31 24.07 13.55
N PRO A 32 2.60 23.67 13.65
CA PRO A 32 3.02 22.28 13.42
C PRO A 32 2.44 21.28 14.43
N ASN A 33 2.18 21.71 15.68
CA ASN A 33 1.56 20.85 16.68
C ASN A 33 0.12 20.49 16.32
N THR A 34 -0.62 21.46 15.77
CA THR A 34 -1.99 21.27 15.31
C THR A 34 -2.02 20.36 14.08
N GLN A 35 -1.08 20.54 13.15
CA GLN A 35 -0.92 19.66 11.99
C GLN A 35 -0.66 18.20 12.38
N ALA A 36 0.21 17.96 13.37
CA ALA A 36 0.49 16.62 13.88
C ALA A 36 -0.76 15.96 14.49
N HIS A 37 -1.55 16.73 15.25
CA HIS A 37 -2.79 16.23 15.85
C HIS A 37 -3.84 15.88 14.78
N LEU A 38 -4.01 16.75 13.77
CA LEU A 38 -4.92 16.49 12.65
C LEU A 38 -4.52 15.25 11.86
N THR A 39 -3.22 15.08 11.61
CA THR A 39 -2.67 13.89 10.93
C THR A 39 -3.00 12.62 11.70
N GLU A 40 -2.85 12.64 13.04
CA GLU A 40 -3.21 11.47 13.85
C GLU A 40 -4.70 11.13 13.78
N GLN A 41 -5.56 12.15 13.80
CA GLN A 41 -7.00 11.95 13.66
C GLN A 41 -7.37 11.36 12.28
N TRP A 42 -6.72 11.83 11.21
CA TRP A 42 -6.88 11.27 9.86
C TRP A 42 -6.44 9.80 9.79
N ILE A 43 -5.30 9.44 10.38
CA ILE A 43 -4.84 8.04 10.43
C ILE A 43 -5.88 7.16 11.14
N ARG A 44 -6.40 7.59 12.29
CA ARG A 44 -7.44 6.85 13.02
C ARG A 44 -8.71 6.69 12.20
N LEU A 45 -9.14 7.74 11.50
CA LEU A 45 -10.32 7.70 10.63
C LEU A 45 -10.15 6.70 9.49
N ILE A 46 -9.01 6.76 8.77
CA ILE A 46 -8.73 5.85 7.66
C ILE A 46 -8.74 4.40 8.15
N LEU A 47 -8.11 4.08 9.28
CA LEU A 47 -8.03 2.71 9.78
C LEU A 47 -9.39 2.16 10.25
N THR A 48 -10.19 3.00 10.90
CA THR A 48 -11.53 2.60 11.35
C THR A 48 -12.47 2.37 10.17
N TYR A 49 -12.40 3.23 9.15
CA TYR A 49 -13.16 3.06 7.91
C TYR A 49 -12.68 1.85 7.10
N ALA A 50 -11.36 1.68 6.95
CA ALA A 50 -10.74 0.52 6.31
C ALA A 50 -11.23 -0.78 6.94
N ARG A 51 -11.29 -0.86 8.27
CA ARG A 51 -11.82 -2.02 9.00
C ARG A 51 -13.31 -2.25 8.75
N HIS A 52 -14.11 -1.18 8.68
CA HIS A 52 -15.55 -1.27 8.47
C HIS A 52 -15.90 -1.80 7.06
N ARG A 53 -15.27 -1.24 6.03
CA ARG A 53 -15.47 -1.61 4.63
C ARG A 53 -14.56 -2.77 4.15
N ARG A 54 -13.65 -3.25 5.00
CA ARG A 54 -12.61 -4.25 4.68
C ARG A 54 -11.72 -3.83 3.49
N LEU A 55 -11.33 -2.56 3.47
CA LEU A 55 -10.40 -2.02 2.49
C LEU A 55 -8.97 -2.18 3.00
N PHE A 56 -8.08 -2.63 2.13
CA PHE A 56 -6.67 -2.89 2.48
C PHE A 56 -5.69 -2.02 1.68
N ILE A 57 -6.16 -1.38 0.61
CA ILE A 57 -5.35 -0.62 -0.34
C ILE A 57 -5.91 0.79 -0.42
N LEU A 58 -5.03 1.78 -0.25
CA LEU A 58 -5.33 3.20 -0.42
C LEU A 58 -4.39 3.75 -1.50
N ARG A 59 -4.93 4.41 -2.51
CA ARG A 59 -4.18 5.07 -3.58
C ARG A 59 -4.32 6.59 -3.48
N VAL A 60 -3.34 7.33 -4.01
CA VAL A 60 -3.44 8.79 -4.11
C VAL A 60 -4.61 9.20 -5.01
N GLU A 61 -4.85 8.42 -6.07
CA GLU A 61 -5.90 8.63 -7.07
C GLU A 61 -7.30 8.54 -6.46
N ASP A 62 -7.46 7.78 -5.38
CA ASP A 62 -8.74 7.64 -4.67
C ASP A 62 -9.20 8.97 -4.04
N ALA A 63 -8.33 9.97 -3.93
CA ALA A 63 -8.67 11.34 -3.50
C ALA A 63 -9.43 12.13 -4.57
N GLU A 64 -9.22 11.82 -5.85
CA GLU A 64 -9.67 12.61 -6.98
C GLU A 64 -10.87 11.97 -7.67
N VAL A 65 -10.95 10.64 -7.65
CA VAL A 65 -12.02 9.88 -8.33
C VAL A 65 -13.34 9.95 -7.54
N PRO A 66 -14.39 10.60 -8.07
CA PRO A 66 -15.72 10.58 -7.47
C PRO A 66 -16.30 9.15 -7.49
N GLY A 67 -16.88 8.71 -6.37
CA GLY A 67 -17.53 7.40 -6.26
C GLY A 67 -16.60 6.21 -6.02
N GLY A 68 -15.34 6.44 -5.67
CA GLY A 68 -14.43 5.38 -5.20
C GLY A 68 -14.79 4.88 -3.79
N ASP A 69 -14.25 3.73 -3.40
CA ASP A 69 -14.50 3.11 -2.08
C ASP A 69 -14.13 4.03 -0.89
N TRP A 70 -13.21 4.98 -1.11
CA TRP A 70 -12.71 5.94 -0.14
C TRP A 70 -13.37 7.33 -0.22
N ASP A 71 -14.24 7.59 -1.20
CA ASP A 71 -14.85 8.91 -1.44
C ASP A 71 -15.62 9.41 -0.21
N GLU A 72 -16.31 8.51 0.51
CA GLU A 72 -17.08 8.82 1.72
C GLU A 72 -16.28 9.46 2.86
N ILE A 73 -14.97 9.17 2.95
CA ILE A 73 -14.10 9.76 3.98
C ILE A 73 -13.25 10.91 3.44
N LEU A 74 -12.82 10.84 2.19
CA LEU A 74 -11.90 11.80 1.57
C LEU A 74 -12.62 13.06 1.08
N ARG A 75 -13.91 12.94 0.77
CA ARG A 75 -14.77 14.04 0.36
C ARG A 75 -15.94 14.17 1.34
N ASN A 76 -16.19 15.40 1.77
CA ASN A 76 -17.38 15.73 2.53
C ASN A 76 -18.26 16.65 1.67
N GLU A 77 -19.32 16.07 1.08
CA GLU A 77 -20.29 16.81 0.28
C GLU A 77 -21.05 17.87 1.10
N GLY A 78 -21.30 17.62 2.39
CA GLY A 78 -22.01 18.55 3.27
C GLY A 78 -21.26 19.85 3.54
N ILE A 79 -19.93 19.82 3.43
CA ILE A 79 -19.04 20.99 3.60
C ILE A 79 -18.46 21.44 2.25
N ASN A 80 -18.74 20.69 1.17
CA ASN A 80 -18.18 20.87 -0.16
C ASN A 80 -16.65 21.02 -0.11
N ARG A 81 -16.00 20.12 0.65
CA ARG A 81 -14.55 20.09 0.85
C ARG A 81 -14.03 18.68 0.58
N GLN A 82 -12.84 18.62 0.00
CA GLN A 82 -12.12 17.37 -0.26
C GLN A 82 -10.67 17.51 0.15
N VAL A 83 -10.06 16.38 0.49
CA VAL A 83 -8.64 16.33 0.81
C VAL A 83 -7.80 16.46 -0.47
N PRO A 84 -6.79 17.35 -0.53
CA PRO A 84 -5.90 17.40 -1.68
C PRO A 84 -4.99 16.17 -1.76
N SER A 85 -4.70 15.70 -2.97
CA SER A 85 -3.83 14.54 -3.24
C SER A 85 -2.42 14.69 -2.66
N SER A 86 -1.89 15.93 -2.60
CA SER A 86 -0.63 16.25 -1.93
C SER A 86 -0.65 15.90 -0.43
N TYR A 87 -1.78 16.12 0.24
CA TYR A 87 -1.93 15.80 1.65
C TYR A 87 -2.05 14.29 1.87
N ILE A 88 -2.79 13.55 1.02
CA ILE A 88 -2.86 12.08 1.10
C ILE A 88 -1.46 11.47 0.97
N SER A 89 -0.63 11.97 0.07
CA SER A 89 0.77 11.52 -0.05
C SER A 89 1.55 11.69 1.26
N SER A 90 1.42 12.86 1.91
CA SER A 90 2.04 13.12 3.21
C SER A 90 1.48 12.25 4.35
N LEU A 91 0.17 11.97 4.32
CA LEU A 91 -0.52 11.13 5.29
C LEU A 91 -0.07 9.68 5.18
N MET A 92 0.08 9.16 3.95
CA MET A 92 0.64 7.84 3.71
C MET A 92 2.09 7.75 4.21
N ALA A 93 2.89 8.82 4.07
CA ALA A 93 4.26 8.85 4.59
C ALA A 93 4.27 8.79 6.12
N ALA A 94 3.34 9.50 6.77
CA ALA A 94 3.16 9.44 8.22
C ALA A 94 2.66 8.07 8.69
N MET A 95 1.75 7.42 7.95
CA MET A 95 1.27 6.07 8.25
C MET A 95 2.39 5.03 8.11
N ALA A 96 3.22 5.16 7.08
CA ALA A 96 4.40 4.32 6.88
C ALA A 96 5.45 4.52 7.99
N ALA A 97 5.71 5.77 8.39
CA ALA A 97 6.61 6.06 9.50
C ALA A 97 6.12 5.48 10.84
N LYS A 98 4.80 5.39 11.05
CA LYS A 98 4.19 4.77 12.22
C LYS A 98 4.06 3.24 12.11
N ASN A 99 4.55 2.62 11.04
CA ASN A 99 4.40 1.19 10.72
C ASN A 99 2.94 0.71 10.66
N VAL A 100 2.00 1.59 10.31
CA VAL A 100 0.57 1.26 10.21
C VAL A 100 0.12 1.05 8.76
N ALA A 101 0.91 1.50 7.80
CA ALA A 101 0.73 1.20 6.37
C ALA A 101 2.07 0.89 5.72
N VAL A 102 2.05 0.15 4.62
CA VAL A 102 3.21 -0.13 3.79
C VAL A 102 2.90 0.39 2.39
N TYR A 103 3.84 1.13 1.80
CA TYR A 103 3.71 1.56 0.41
C TYR A 103 3.68 0.34 -0.51
N GLU A 104 2.75 0.35 -1.46
CA GLU A 104 2.72 -0.62 -2.55
C GLU A 104 3.25 0.05 -3.82
N PRO A 105 4.35 -0.43 -4.44
CA PRO A 105 5.20 -1.53 -4.04
C PRO A 105 6.10 -1.12 -2.86
N PRO A 106 6.44 -2.04 -1.95
CA PRO A 106 7.37 -1.74 -0.86
C PRO A 106 8.67 -1.25 -1.45
N LYS A 107 9.47 -0.53 -0.66
CA LYS A 107 10.90 -0.38 -0.93
C LYS A 107 11.39 -1.78 -1.32
N GLN A 108 11.73 -1.88 -2.59
CA GLN A 108 11.61 -3.09 -3.40
C GLN A 108 12.66 -4.15 -3.02
N THR A 109 13.48 -3.84 -2.00
CA THR A 109 14.38 -4.72 -1.26
C THR A 109 13.67 -5.85 -0.52
N GLN A 110 12.53 -5.59 0.13
CA GLN A 110 11.91 -6.63 0.98
C GLN A 110 11.44 -7.85 0.18
N TRP A 111 10.83 -7.64 -1.00
CA TRP A 111 10.41 -8.77 -1.86
C TRP A 111 11.59 -9.54 -2.43
N ALA A 112 12.72 -8.89 -2.73
CA ALA A 112 13.93 -9.57 -3.16
C ALA A 112 14.42 -10.54 -2.07
N ASP A 113 14.43 -10.10 -0.81
CA ASP A 113 14.89 -10.93 0.30
C ASP A 113 13.87 -12.04 0.67
N VAL A 114 12.56 -11.75 0.60
CA VAL A 114 11.50 -12.77 0.78
C VAL A 114 11.57 -13.83 -0.32
N LEU A 115 11.75 -13.41 -1.59
CA LEU A 115 11.89 -14.32 -2.73
C LEU A 115 13.14 -15.20 -2.60
N HIS A 116 14.27 -14.62 -2.17
CA HIS A 116 15.51 -15.37 -1.94
C HIS A 116 15.40 -16.33 -0.75
N SER A 117 14.76 -15.90 0.34
CA SER A 117 14.48 -16.74 1.51
C SER A 117 13.58 -17.92 1.15
N TRP A 118 12.52 -17.69 0.37
CA TRP A 118 11.64 -18.75 -0.14
C TRP A 118 12.38 -19.73 -1.04
N ALA A 119 13.19 -19.24 -2.00
CA ALA A 119 13.97 -20.10 -2.89
C ALA A 119 14.98 -20.96 -2.11
N THR A 120 15.58 -20.38 -1.05
CA THR A 120 16.48 -21.08 -0.13
C THR A 120 15.75 -22.12 0.71
N ALA A 121 14.58 -21.79 1.26
CA ALA A 121 13.76 -22.69 2.08
C ALA A 121 13.19 -23.87 1.29
N THR A 122 12.84 -23.64 0.02
CA THR A 122 12.28 -24.67 -0.88
C THR A 122 13.37 -25.53 -1.54
N GLY A 123 14.65 -25.18 -1.34
CA GLY A 123 15.77 -25.87 -1.97
C GLY A 123 15.85 -25.67 -3.50
N GLN A 124 15.14 -24.68 -4.04
CA GLN A 124 15.06 -24.39 -5.47
C GLN A 124 16.20 -23.47 -5.93
N LEU A 125 17.38 -23.64 -5.35
CA LEU A 125 18.59 -22.93 -5.74
C LEU A 125 19.24 -23.67 -6.93
N ASN A 126 19.77 -22.92 -7.89
CA ASN A 126 20.33 -23.42 -9.14
C ASN A 126 19.37 -24.13 -10.11
N THR A 127 18.08 -24.20 -9.79
CA THR A 127 17.03 -24.64 -10.72
C THR A 127 16.49 -23.45 -11.51
N ILE A 128 16.01 -23.71 -12.72
CA ILE A 128 15.32 -22.71 -13.54
C ILE A 128 13.83 -22.85 -13.21
N LEU A 129 13.23 -21.77 -12.72
CA LEU A 129 11.80 -21.68 -12.43
C LEU A 129 11.15 -20.67 -13.38
N THR A 130 9.94 -20.94 -13.84
CA THR A 130 9.15 -19.97 -14.60
C THR A 130 8.45 -18.98 -13.66
N PHE A 131 8.06 -17.81 -14.17
CA PHE A 131 7.31 -16.84 -13.36
C PHE A 131 5.96 -17.40 -12.89
N TYR A 132 5.35 -18.27 -13.70
CA TYR A 132 4.09 -18.95 -13.37
C TYR A 132 4.25 -19.94 -12.22
N GLU A 133 5.34 -20.74 -12.19
CA GLU A 133 5.61 -21.66 -11.09
C GLU A 133 5.84 -20.96 -9.74
N ILE A 134 6.28 -19.69 -9.79
CA ILE A 134 6.48 -18.87 -8.59
C ILE A 134 5.16 -18.21 -8.15
N SER A 135 4.33 -17.75 -9.08
CA SER A 135 3.04 -17.10 -8.77
C SER A 135 1.94 -18.09 -8.42
N ASP A 136 1.97 -19.29 -9.01
CA ASP A 136 0.99 -20.35 -8.81
C ASP A 136 1.69 -21.68 -8.46
N PRO A 137 2.32 -21.76 -7.27
CA PRO A 137 2.92 -23.00 -6.81
C PRO A 137 1.84 -24.01 -6.39
N PRO A 138 2.06 -25.32 -6.59
CA PRO A 138 1.14 -26.38 -6.15
C PRO A 138 0.95 -26.42 -4.62
N ILE A 139 1.84 -25.77 -3.87
CA ILE A 139 1.73 -25.56 -2.42
C ILE A 139 1.61 -24.05 -2.20
N PRO A 140 0.52 -23.54 -1.60
CA PRO A 140 0.32 -22.11 -1.40
C PRO A 140 1.46 -21.53 -0.56
N SER A 141 2.11 -20.51 -1.10
CA SER A 141 3.29 -19.86 -0.52
C SER A 141 3.00 -18.38 -0.29
N PRO A 142 3.83 -17.66 0.50
CA PRO A 142 3.67 -16.20 0.67
C PRO A 142 3.85 -15.39 -0.63
N LEU A 143 4.25 -16.05 -1.72
CA LEU A 143 4.42 -15.46 -3.06
C LEU A 143 3.27 -15.80 -4.03
N SER A 144 2.28 -16.57 -3.58
CA SER A 144 1.11 -16.91 -4.39
C SER A 144 0.34 -15.65 -4.80
N ASP A 145 -0.10 -15.59 -6.05
CA ASP A 145 -0.80 -14.45 -6.67
C ASP A 145 0.00 -13.13 -6.79
N ILE A 146 1.34 -13.18 -6.70
CA ILE A 146 2.15 -11.98 -6.93
C ILE A 146 2.01 -11.51 -8.40
N PRO A 147 1.73 -10.21 -8.64
CA PRO A 147 1.71 -9.65 -9.99
C PRO A 147 3.07 -9.80 -10.68
N ILE A 148 3.08 -10.30 -11.92
CA ILE A 148 4.29 -10.49 -12.74
C ILE A 148 5.19 -9.23 -12.80
N PRO A 149 4.67 -7.99 -12.93
CA PRO A 149 5.51 -6.79 -12.93
C PRO A 149 6.27 -6.58 -11.61
N LEU A 150 5.71 -7.02 -10.48
CA LEU A 150 6.33 -6.92 -9.15
C LEU A 150 7.45 -7.97 -9.02
N LEU A 151 7.17 -9.21 -9.44
CA LEU A 151 8.16 -10.30 -9.48
C LEU A 151 9.38 -9.91 -10.31
N ARG A 152 9.18 -9.38 -11.53
CA ARG A 152 10.25 -8.93 -12.42
C ARG A 152 11.15 -7.88 -11.76
N ARG A 153 10.57 -6.95 -11.01
CA ARG A 153 11.30 -5.89 -10.29
C ARG A 153 12.11 -6.45 -9.11
N ALA A 154 11.53 -7.36 -8.33
CA ALA A 154 12.22 -8.03 -7.23
C ALA A 154 13.44 -8.84 -7.74
N ILE A 155 13.27 -9.57 -8.84
CA ILE A 155 14.35 -10.30 -9.50
C ILE A 155 15.44 -9.36 -10.02
N THR A 156 15.07 -8.23 -10.62
CA THR A 156 16.03 -7.23 -11.11
C THR A 156 16.95 -6.72 -9.98
N ILE A 157 16.43 -6.63 -8.76
CA ILE A 157 17.21 -6.27 -7.56
C ILE A 157 18.12 -7.42 -7.15
N LEU A 158 17.64 -8.67 -7.18
CA LEU A 158 18.46 -9.84 -6.92
C LEU A 158 19.60 -10.01 -7.94
N MET A 159 19.37 -9.67 -9.22
CA MET A 159 20.39 -9.65 -10.25
C MET A 159 21.52 -8.66 -9.93
N ARG A 160 21.19 -7.46 -9.44
CA ARG A 160 22.22 -6.49 -8.99
C ARG A 160 23.07 -7.01 -7.84
N SER A 161 22.52 -7.90 -7.01
CA SER A 161 23.24 -8.57 -5.94
C SER A 161 23.87 -9.91 -6.34
N ASN A 162 23.90 -10.28 -7.63
CA ASN A 162 24.37 -11.57 -8.15
C ASN A 162 23.67 -12.80 -7.52
N ARG A 163 22.44 -12.64 -7.02
CA ARG A 163 21.64 -13.71 -6.37
C ARG A 163 20.59 -14.32 -7.30
N ALA A 164 20.36 -13.77 -8.48
CA ALA A 164 19.44 -14.31 -9.47
C ALA A 164 19.85 -13.94 -10.90
N GLN A 165 19.35 -14.68 -11.89
CA GLN A 165 19.52 -14.39 -13.32
C GLN A 165 18.22 -14.70 -14.06
N ILE A 166 17.75 -13.75 -14.88
CA ILE A 166 16.61 -13.96 -15.78
C ILE A 166 17.08 -14.75 -17.00
N ILE A 167 16.30 -15.75 -17.38
CA ILE A 167 16.52 -16.59 -18.55
C ILE A 167 15.25 -16.52 -19.40
N GLY A 168 15.39 -16.19 -20.69
CA GLY A 168 14.28 -16.29 -21.64
C GLY A 168 14.06 -17.76 -22.02
N VAL A 169 12.84 -18.26 -21.89
CA VAL A 169 12.42 -19.61 -22.28
C VAL A 169 11.41 -19.49 -23.42
N ALA A 170 11.28 -20.53 -24.25
CA ALA A 170 10.43 -20.51 -25.45
C ALA A 170 8.96 -20.11 -25.18
N ASP A 171 8.43 -20.41 -23.98
CA ASP A 171 7.06 -20.10 -23.55
C ASP A 171 6.97 -19.00 -22.46
N GLY A 172 8.04 -18.25 -22.19
CA GLY A 172 7.97 -17.12 -21.24
C GLY A 172 9.28 -16.67 -20.60
N GLU A 173 9.14 -15.94 -19.49
CA GLU A 173 10.27 -15.50 -18.65
C GLU A 173 10.51 -16.50 -17.51
N GLY A 174 11.75 -16.95 -17.39
CA GLY A 174 12.23 -17.79 -16.29
C GLY A 174 13.29 -17.08 -15.46
N VAL A 175 13.53 -17.61 -14.27
CA VAL A 175 14.57 -17.16 -13.35
C VAL A 175 15.32 -18.32 -12.77
N ARG A 176 16.63 -18.13 -12.63
CA ARG A 176 17.50 -18.99 -11.85
C ARG A 176 17.97 -18.24 -10.61
N PHE A 177 17.77 -18.82 -9.43
CA PHE A 177 18.27 -18.28 -8.16
C PHE A 177 19.64 -18.89 -7.81
N PHE A 178 20.51 -18.07 -7.23
CA PHE A 178 21.80 -18.49 -6.71
C PHE A 178 21.84 -18.37 -5.18
N ALA A 179 22.68 -19.19 -4.55
CA ALA A 179 23.00 -18.99 -3.15
C ALA A 179 23.61 -17.60 -2.94
N ALA A 180 23.30 -16.94 -1.83
CA ALA A 180 23.96 -15.67 -1.50
C ALA A 180 25.47 -15.95 -1.35
N THR A 181 26.28 -15.38 -2.25
CA THR A 181 27.72 -15.38 -2.10
C THR A 181 28.07 -14.56 -0.85
N LYS A 182 28.76 -15.21 0.08
CA LYS A 182 29.26 -14.61 1.32
C LYS A 182 30.32 -13.56 1.03
#